data_AF-A0A8D2JE12-F1
#
_entry.id   AF-A0A8D2JE12-F1
#
_cell.length_a   1.000
_cell.length_b   1.000
_cell.length_c   1.000
_cell.angle_alpha   90.00
_cell.angle_beta   90.00
_cell.angle_gamma   90.00
#
_symmetry.space_group_name_H-M   'P 1'
#
loop_
_entity.id
_entity.type
_entity.pdbx_description
1 polymer ?
#
loop_
_entity_poly.entity_id
_entity_poly.type
_entity_poly.pdbx_seq_one_letter_code
_entity_poly.pdbx_strand_id
1 'polypeptide(L)'
;MAAQELEAVLSGQGYPVPAGGGCDWGPPEPREPARLRRNTCYVVLAVLFNEKSEVLMVQEAKRECYGAWYLPAGRMEPGETIVQAMRREVAEETGLQCQPRTLLAVEERGPGWIRFVFLAEPTGAGRGGADRGLPAGGRGASRPRQLLPRQRAC
;
A
#
# COMPACT_ATOMS: atom_id res chain seq x y z
N MET A 1 4.79 -11.00 17.30
CA MET A 1 5.76 -10.00 16.83
C MET A 1 6.24 -9.23 18.05
N ALA A 2 7.52 -9.30 18.36
CA ALA A 2 8.13 -8.46 19.39
C ALA A 2 8.17 -7.00 18.90
N ALA A 3 8.05 -6.02 19.80
CA ALA A 3 8.02 -4.60 19.44
C ALA A 3 9.26 -4.16 18.61
N GLN A 4 10.42 -4.75 18.89
CA GLN A 4 11.67 -4.49 18.16
C GLN A 4 11.61 -4.95 16.69
N GLU A 5 10.89 -6.03 16.39
CA GLU A 5 10.73 -6.54 15.02
C GLU A 5 9.83 -5.61 14.20
N LEU A 6 8.79 -5.06 14.83
CA LEU A 6 7.91 -4.08 14.19
C LEU A 6 8.67 -2.79 13.87
N GLU A 7 9.47 -2.28 14.81
CA GLU A 7 10.31 -1.09 14.58
C GLU A 7 11.35 -1.32 13.46
N ALA A 8 11.96 -2.50 13.37
CA ALA A 8 12.86 -2.84 12.26
C ALA A 8 12.14 -2.79 10.90
N VAL A 9 10.92 -3.33 10.83
CA VAL A 9 10.09 -3.28 9.61
C VAL A 9 9.72 -1.85 9.26
N LEU A 10 9.19 -1.08 10.21
CA LEU A 10 8.74 0.30 10.00
C LEU A 10 9.89 1.26 9.69
N SER A 11 11.10 0.96 10.18
CA SER A 11 12.31 1.72 9.86
C SER A 11 12.88 1.39 8.47
N GLY A 12 12.35 0.37 7.79
CA GLY A 12 12.75 -0.04 6.44
C GLY A 12 13.83 -1.12 6.41
N GLN A 13 14.28 -1.62 7.57
CA GLN A 13 15.29 -2.67 7.67
C GLN A 13 14.78 -4.05 7.23
N GLY A 14 13.46 -4.19 7.04
CA GLY A 14 12.80 -5.43 6.65
C GLY A 14 12.52 -6.35 7.85
N TYR A 15 11.82 -7.45 7.58
CA TYR A 15 11.50 -8.43 8.62
C TYR A 15 12.59 -9.51 8.68
N PRO A 16 13.27 -9.71 9.83
CA PRO A 16 14.26 -10.77 9.95
C PRO A 16 13.57 -12.13 9.88
N VAL A 17 14.06 -13.00 9.00
CA VAL A 17 13.56 -14.37 8.89
C VAL A 17 14.14 -15.20 10.02
N PRO A 18 13.35 -15.68 11.01
CA PRO A 18 13.88 -16.41 12.14
C PRO A 18 14.43 -17.77 11.69
N ALA A 19 15.63 -18.12 12.16
CA ALA A 19 16.25 -19.42 11.85
C ALA A 19 15.47 -20.64 12.39
N GLY A 20 14.46 -20.43 13.25
CA GLY A 20 13.75 -21.47 14.00
C GLY A 20 12.28 -21.70 13.63
N GLY A 21 11.74 -21.08 12.57
CA GLY A 21 10.41 -21.39 12.05
C GLY A 21 9.55 -20.20 11.65
N GLY A 22 8.75 -20.39 10.61
CA GLY A 22 7.66 -19.48 10.21
C GLY A 22 7.64 -19.08 8.72
N CYS A 23 8.76 -19.19 8.02
CA CYS A 23 8.78 -19.27 6.56
C CYS A 23 8.72 -20.74 6.15
N ASP A 24 8.14 -21.04 4.99
CA ASP A 24 7.88 -22.38 4.43
C ASP A 24 9.16 -23.23 4.24
N TRP A 25 9.90 -23.52 5.33
CA TRP A 25 10.99 -24.48 5.41
C TRP A 25 10.38 -25.87 5.58
N GLY A 26 9.83 -26.38 4.49
CA GLY A 26 9.36 -27.74 4.35
C GLY A 26 9.47 -28.15 2.88
N PRO A 27 9.37 -29.45 2.55
CA PRO A 27 9.18 -29.83 1.16
C PRO A 27 7.95 -29.07 0.64
N PRO A 28 8.05 -28.40 -0.51
CA PRO A 28 6.91 -27.68 -1.04
C PRO A 28 5.77 -28.68 -1.21
N GLU A 29 4.63 -28.44 -0.55
CA GLU A 29 3.37 -29.03 -0.97
C GLU A 29 3.23 -28.81 -2.49
N PRO A 30 2.78 -29.79 -3.29
CA PRO A 30 2.69 -29.64 -4.73
C PRO A 30 1.76 -28.47 -5.08
N ARG A 31 2.35 -27.29 -5.29
CA ARG A 31 1.70 -26.07 -5.76
C ARG A 31 2.11 -25.88 -7.21
N GLU A 32 1.16 -25.47 -8.05
CA GLU A 32 1.51 -25.04 -9.41
C GLU A 32 2.49 -23.87 -9.30
N PRO A 33 3.63 -23.90 -10.02
CA PRO A 33 4.57 -22.80 -9.98
C PRO A 33 3.93 -21.49 -10.43
N ALA A 34 4.28 -20.39 -9.76
CA ALA A 34 3.95 -19.04 -10.22
C ALA A 34 4.37 -18.89 -11.68
N ARG A 35 3.43 -18.53 -12.55
CA ARG A 35 3.75 -18.12 -13.91
C ARG A 35 4.24 -16.69 -13.83
N LEU A 36 5.27 -16.39 -14.59
CA LEU A 36 5.79 -15.03 -14.74
C LEU A 36 5.52 -14.54 -16.17
N ARG A 37 5.53 -13.22 -16.36
CA ARG A 37 5.40 -12.53 -17.65
C ARG A 37 3.97 -12.55 -18.21
N ARG A 38 3.77 -13.02 -19.45
CA ARG A 38 2.62 -12.71 -20.32
C ARG A 38 1.25 -13.14 -19.77
N ASN A 39 1.21 -13.97 -18.73
CA ASN A 39 -0.01 -14.52 -18.16
C ASN A 39 -0.14 -14.21 -16.65
N THR A 40 0.56 -13.18 -16.17
CA THR A 40 0.60 -12.81 -14.76
C THR A 40 0.12 -11.39 -14.55
N CYS A 41 -0.86 -11.21 -13.68
CA CYS A 41 -1.29 -9.92 -13.18
C CYS A 41 -0.39 -9.51 -12.01
N TYR A 42 0.36 -8.43 -12.18
CA TYR A 42 1.15 -7.83 -11.12
C TYR A 42 0.38 -6.68 -10.48
N VAL A 43 0.26 -6.71 -9.17
CA VAL A 43 -0.46 -5.71 -8.37
C VAL A 43 0.50 -5.06 -7.40
N VAL A 44 0.37 -3.75 -7.21
CA VAL A 44 1.06 -3.01 -6.16
C VAL A 44 0.04 -2.58 -5.11
N LEU A 45 0.46 -2.54 -3.85
CA LEU A 45 -0.32 -2.03 -2.73
C LEU A 45 0.61 -1.20 -1.84
N ALA A 46 0.16 -0.02 -1.43
CA ALA A 46 0.95 0.88 -0.60
C ALA A 46 0.36 1.02 0.80
N VAL A 47 1.21 0.87 1.80
CA VAL A 47 0.92 1.18 3.21
C VAL A 47 1.62 2.48 3.56
N LEU A 48 0.85 3.51 3.91
CA LEU A 48 1.37 4.80 4.34
C LEU A 48 0.82 5.15 5.72
N PHE A 49 1.70 5.64 6.58
CA PHE A 49 1.35 6.15 7.90
C PHE A 49 1.49 7.67 7.93
N ASN A 50 0.63 8.35 8.70
CA ASN A 50 0.87 9.72 9.09
C ASN A 50 1.69 9.81 10.40
N GLU A 51 2.01 11.02 10.83
CA GLU A 51 2.77 11.27 12.08
C GLU A 51 2.07 10.77 13.35
N LYS A 52 0.76 10.48 13.28
CA LYS A 52 -0.05 9.94 14.39
C LYS A 52 -0.17 8.41 14.33
N SER A 53 0.60 7.76 13.45
CA SER A 53 0.53 6.31 13.20
C SER A 53 -0.84 5.82 12.68
N GLU A 54 -1.60 6.69 12.02
CA GLU A 54 -2.83 6.33 11.32
C GLU A 54 -2.52 5.93 9.88
N VAL A 55 -3.27 4.96 9.34
CA VAL A 55 -3.06 4.41 7.99
C VAL A 55 -3.89 5.16 6.95
N LEU A 56 -3.28 5.48 5.80
CA LEU A 56 -4.00 6.02 4.66
C LEU A 56 -4.90 4.94 4.04
N MET A 57 -6.18 5.27 3.85
CA MET A 57 -7.15 4.42 3.17
C MET A 57 -7.89 5.20 2.08
N VAL A 58 -8.32 4.48 1.05
CA VAL A 58 -9.15 4.96 -0.06
C VAL A 58 -10.51 4.29 -0.01
N GLN A 59 -11.54 4.98 -0.50
CA GLN A 59 -12.88 4.40 -0.59
C GLN A 59 -13.14 3.93 -2.02
N GLU A 60 -13.47 2.66 -2.15
CA GLU A 60 -13.69 1.98 -3.43
C GLU A 60 -14.86 2.59 -4.20
N ALA A 61 -14.60 2.93 -5.47
CA ALA A 61 -15.59 3.52 -6.37
C ALA A 61 -16.24 2.49 -7.32
N LYS A 62 -15.75 1.25 -7.33
CA LYS A 62 -16.31 0.14 -8.12
C LYS A 62 -17.70 -0.23 -7.64
N ARG A 63 -18.58 -0.69 -8.54
CA ARG A 63 -19.96 -1.07 -8.17
C ARG A 63 -19.99 -2.27 -7.24
N GLU A 64 -19.04 -3.18 -7.36
CA GLU A 64 -18.99 -4.47 -6.67
C GLU A 64 -18.58 -4.32 -5.19
N CYS A 65 -17.78 -3.29 -4.88
CA CYS A 65 -17.30 -2.98 -3.53
C CYS A 65 -17.53 -1.52 -3.14
N TYR A 66 -18.55 -0.89 -3.72
CA TYR A 66 -18.80 0.55 -3.55
C TYR A 66 -18.91 0.92 -2.08
N GLY A 67 -18.09 1.88 -1.66
CA GLY A 67 -18.11 2.40 -0.29
C GLY A 67 -17.25 1.60 0.70
N ALA A 68 -16.65 0.48 0.32
CA ALA A 68 -15.65 -0.22 1.12
C ALA A 68 -14.36 0.59 1.22
N TRP A 69 -13.64 0.45 2.33
CA TRP A 69 -12.32 1.06 2.52
C TRP A 69 -11.22 0.06 2.17
N TYR A 70 -10.23 0.53 1.43
CA TYR A 70 -9.06 -0.25 1.03
C TYR A 70 -7.77 0.56 1.12
N LEU A 71 -6.63 -0.10 0.95
CA LEU A 71 -5.34 0.56 0.83
C LEU A 71 -5.09 0.94 -0.63
N PRO A 72 -4.34 2.02 -0.91
CA PRO A 72 -4.04 2.40 -2.28
C PRO A 72 -3.38 1.26 -3.04
N ALA A 73 -3.98 0.84 -4.15
CA ALA A 73 -3.56 -0.38 -4.84
C ALA A 73 -4.09 -0.45 -6.27
N GLY A 74 -3.28 -1.00 -7.17
CA GLY A 74 -3.73 -1.26 -8.53
C GLY A 74 -2.75 -2.09 -9.34
N ARG A 75 -3.09 -2.27 -10.61
CA ARG A 75 -2.36 -3.16 -11.51
C ARG A 75 -1.18 -2.42 -12.12
N MET A 76 -0.08 -3.14 -12.30
CA MET A 76 1.01 -2.62 -13.11
C MET A 76 0.60 -2.53 -14.58
N GLU A 77 1.03 -1.46 -15.23
CA GLU A 77 0.87 -1.21 -16.65
C GLU A 77 2.14 -1.62 -17.45
N PRO A 78 2.02 -1.87 -18.77
CA PRO A 78 3.18 -2.12 -19.60
C PRO A 78 4.13 -0.91 -19.66
N GLY A 79 5.42 -1.14 -19.42
CA GLY A 79 6.47 -0.12 -19.59
C GLY A 79 6.84 0.64 -18.32
N GLU A 80 6.13 0.43 -17.21
CA GLU A 80 6.52 0.98 -15.90
C GLU A 80 7.27 -0.05 -15.03
N THR A 81 8.11 0.47 -14.15
CA THR A 81 8.70 -0.28 -13.04
C THR A 81 7.66 -0.46 -11.93
N ILE A 82 7.86 -1.46 -11.08
CA ILE A 82 7.03 -1.71 -9.89
C ILE A 82 6.90 -0.49 -8.97
N VAL A 83 7.97 0.29 -8.82
CA VAL A 83 7.96 1.50 -7.99
C VAL A 83 7.20 2.64 -8.69
N GLN A 84 7.33 2.76 -10.03
CA GLN A 84 6.53 3.72 -10.80
C GLN A 84 5.04 3.41 -10.68
N ALA A 85 4.65 2.13 -10.80
CA ALA A 85 3.28 1.69 -10.59
C ALA A 85 2.76 2.10 -9.21
N MET A 86 3.50 1.79 -8.14
CA MET A 86 3.10 2.14 -6.78
C MET A 86 2.90 3.65 -6.59
N ARG A 87 3.82 4.47 -7.12
CA ARG A 87 3.68 5.94 -7.06
C ARG A 87 2.50 6.45 -7.87
N ARG A 88 2.25 5.89 -9.06
CA ARG A 88 1.12 6.24 -9.94
C ARG A 88 -0.20 5.96 -9.23
N GLU A 89 -0.40 4.75 -8.72
CA GLU A 89 -1.63 4.34 -8.02
C GLU A 89 -1.92 5.23 -6.81
N VAL A 90 -0.92 5.50 -5.96
CA VAL A 90 -1.08 6.41 -4.81
C VAL A 90 -1.44 7.83 -5.27
N ALA A 91 -0.79 8.33 -6.32
CA ALA A 91 -1.07 9.66 -6.83
C ALA A 91 -2.47 9.78 -7.46
N GLU A 92 -2.92 8.77 -8.20
CA GLU A 92 -4.23 8.74 -8.85
C GLU A 92 -5.38 8.62 -7.84
N GLU A 93 -5.23 7.78 -6.82
CA GLU A 93 -6.30 7.51 -5.86
C GLU A 93 -6.36 8.53 -4.70
N THR A 94 -5.23 9.13 -4.35
CA THR A 94 -5.14 9.99 -3.14
C THR A 94 -4.58 11.37 -3.41
N GLY A 95 -4.02 11.64 -4.59
CA GLY A 95 -3.34 12.90 -4.92
C GLY A 95 -1.99 13.09 -4.22
N LEU A 96 -1.49 12.09 -3.48
CA LEU A 96 -0.24 12.19 -2.76
C LEU A 96 0.93 11.68 -3.61
N GLN A 97 2.09 12.29 -3.42
CA GLN A 97 3.36 11.75 -3.91
C GLN A 97 4.02 10.93 -2.80
N CYS A 98 4.66 9.83 -3.14
CA CYS A 98 5.31 8.96 -2.16
C CYS A 98 6.60 8.31 -2.67
N GLN A 99 7.36 7.74 -1.75
CA GLN A 99 8.55 6.94 -2.01
C GLN A 99 8.47 5.62 -1.26
N PRO A 100 8.91 4.50 -1.86
CA PRO A 100 8.98 3.24 -1.14
C PRO A 100 10.06 3.34 -0.07
N ARG A 101 9.70 2.94 1.15
CA ARG A 101 10.66 2.72 2.24
C ARG A 101 11.19 1.30 2.21
N THR A 102 10.31 0.31 2.06
CA THR A 102 10.69 -1.10 1.94
C THR A 102 9.57 -1.94 1.31
N LEU A 103 9.90 -3.15 0.84
CA LEU A 103 8.94 -4.15 0.38
C LEU A 103 8.55 -5.03 1.58
N LEU A 104 7.31 -4.90 2.04
CA LEU A 104 6.80 -5.61 3.22
C LEU A 104 6.45 -7.06 2.91
N ALA A 105 5.84 -7.30 1.76
CA ALA A 105 5.39 -8.63 1.38
C ALA A 105 5.32 -8.81 -0.14
N VAL A 106 5.50 -10.05 -0.57
CA VAL A 106 5.13 -10.54 -1.89
C VAL A 106 4.12 -11.64 -1.68
N GLU A 107 2.92 -11.45 -2.22
CA GLU A 107 1.81 -12.38 -2.08
C GLU A 107 1.48 -13.00 -3.42
N GLU A 108 1.37 -14.32 -3.46
CA GLU A 108 0.89 -15.06 -4.63
C GLU A 108 -0.56 -15.51 -4.40
N ARG A 109 -1.43 -15.30 -5.39
CA ARG A 109 -2.80 -15.84 -5.39
C ARG A 109 -3.02 -16.68 -6.64
N GLY A 110 -2.55 -17.93 -6.55
CA GLY A 110 -2.54 -18.85 -7.68
C GLY A 110 -1.53 -18.45 -8.75
N PRO A 111 -1.48 -19.19 -9.87
CA PRO A 111 -0.33 -19.17 -10.79
C PRO A 111 -0.22 -17.89 -11.61
N GLY A 112 -1.18 -16.97 -11.57
CA GLY A 112 -1.25 -15.81 -12.47
C GLY A 112 -1.46 -14.48 -11.76
N TRP A 113 -1.27 -14.40 -10.44
CA TRP A 113 -1.50 -13.17 -9.69
C TRP A 113 -0.47 -13.01 -8.58
N ILE A 114 0.27 -11.90 -8.63
CA ILE A 114 1.29 -11.56 -7.63
C ILE A 114 1.07 -10.13 -7.17
N ARG A 115 1.04 -9.91 -5.86
CA ARG A 115 0.93 -8.59 -5.25
C ARG A 115 2.18 -8.24 -4.46
N PHE A 116 2.67 -7.03 -4.69
CA PHE A 116 3.79 -6.43 -3.97
C PHE A 116 3.27 -5.37 -3.01
N VAL A 117 3.56 -5.56 -1.73
CA VAL A 117 3.12 -4.66 -0.66
C VAL A 117 4.29 -3.80 -0.23
N PHE A 118 4.20 -2.49 -0.46
CA PHE A 118 5.22 -1.53 -0.06
C PHE A 118 4.82 -0.80 1.22
N LEU A 119 5.78 -0.62 2.12
CA LEU A 119 5.76 0.48 3.05
C LEU A 119 6.24 1.71 2.29
N ALA A 120 5.45 2.77 2.26
CA ALA A 120 5.78 4.00 1.57
C ALA A 120 5.64 5.21 2.49
N GLU A 121 6.40 6.26 2.17
CA GLU A 121 6.37 7.53 2.88
C GLU A 121 5.91 8.64 1.94
N PRO A 122 5.02 9.55 2.38
CA PRO A 122 4.66 10.71 1.60
C PRO A 122 5.90 11.58 1.35
N THR A 123 6.12 11.96 0.10
CA THR A 123 7.12 12.99 -0.24
C THR A 123 6.44 14.32 -0.42
N GLY A 124 6.82 15.29 0.39
CA GLY A 124 6.27 16.64 0.33
C GLY A 124 6.61 17.34 -0.98
N ALA A 125 5.67 17.35 -1.94
CA ALA A 125 5.49 18.42 -2.93
C ALA A 125 4.14 18.29 -3.65
N GLY A 126 3.10 18.75 -2.96
CA GLY A 126 1.89 19.28 -3.56
C GLY A 126 1.42 20.43 -2.68
N ARG A 127 2.00 21.63 -2.85
CA ARG A 127 1.47 22.87 -2.27
C ARG A 127 0.12 23.16 -2.94
N GLY A 128 -0.92 22.50 -2.44
CA GLY A 128 -2.32 22.72 -2.76
C GLY A 128 -3.11 22.89 -1.46
N GLY A 129 -2.82 23.96 -0.73
CA GLY A 129 -3.69 24.56 0.30
C GLY A 129 -4.08 23.70 1.51
N ALA A 130 -3.26 23.69 2.56
CA ALA A 130 -3.73 23.46 3.93
C ALA A 130 -2.81 24.14 4.95
N ASP A 131 -2.53 25.44 4.75
CA ASP A 131 -2.20 26.34 5.86
C ASP A 131 -3.36 27.33 6.01
N ARG A 132 -4.37 26.90 6.77
CA ARG A 132 -5.10 27.80 7.66
C ARG A 132 -5.08 27.11 9.01
N GLY A 133 -4.42 27.76 9.96
CA GLY A 133 -4.26 27.29 11.32
C GLY A 133 -5.54 26.77 11.96
N LEU A 134 -5.38 25.70 12.74
CA LEU A 134 -6.34 25.32 13.76
C LEU A 134 -6.43 26.45 14.79
N PRO A 135 -7.60 27.06 15.05
CA PRO A 135 -7.87 27.63 16.36
C PRO A 135 -8.27 26.51 17.32
N ALA A 136 -7.74 26.58 18.53
CA ALA A 136 -8.10 25.73 19.64
C ALA A 136 -9.54 26.01 20.11
N GLY A 137 -10.30 24.93 20.36
CA GLY A 137 -11.52 24.96 21.19
C GLY A 137 -12.79 24.47 20.50
N GLY A 138 -13.34 23.35 20.98
CA GLY A 138 -14.70 22.91 20.66
C GLY A 138 -14.85 21.40 20.59
N ARG A 139 -15.59 20.83 21.54
CA ARG A 139 -15.83 19.38 21.69
C ARG A 139 -16.63 18.81 20.51
N GLY A 140 -16.23 17.61 20.07
CA GLY A 140 -17.08 16.67 19.31
C GLY A 140 -17.29 16.96 17.83
N ALA A 141 -16.48 16.36 16.95
CA ALA A 141 -16.90 15.85 15.63
C ALA A 141 -15.72 15.13 14.97
N SER A 142 -15.98 13.92 14.48
CA SER A 142 -15.12 13.14 13.60
C SER A 142 -14.83 13.90 12.29
N ARG A 143 -13.56 13.95 11.87
CA ARG A 143 -13.07 14.07 10.48
C ARG A 143 -11.53 14.06 10.44
N PRO A 144 -10.95 13.34 9.48
CA PRO A 144 -10.51 14.05 8.28
C PRO A 144 -11.38 13.66 7.08
N ARG A 145 -11.93 14.67 6.42
CA ARG A 145 -12.49 14.60 5.07
C ARG A 145 -11.48 15.26 4.15
N GLN A 146 -10.97 14.57 3.15
CA GLN A 146 -10.71 15.18 1.86
C GLN A 146 -11.30 14.28 0.76
N LEU A 147 -12.36 14.80 0.14
CA LEU A 147 -12.99 14.32 -1.08
C LEU A 147 -12.18 14.80 -2.30
N LEU A 148 -12.31 14.05 -3.41
CA LEU A 148 -12.38 14.41 -4.85
C LEU A 148 -11.41 13.58 -5.72
N PRO A 149 -11.62 13.38 -7.04
CA PRO A 149 -12.77 12.78 -7.74
C PRO A 149 -12.39 11.59 -8.68
N ARG A 150 -13.35 10.70 -8.96
CA ARG A 150 -13.57 9.85 -10.17
C ARG A 150 -12.35 9.33 -10.96
N GLN A 151 -12.07 8.02 -10.90
CA GLN A 151 -12.36 6.95 -11.90
C GLN A 151 -11.42 5.74 -11.77
N ARG A 152 -12.00 4.56 -12.03
CA ARG A 152 -11.41 3.27 -12.50
C ARG A 152 -10.20 2.70 -11.73
N ALA A 153 -10.48 1.98 -10.66
CA ALA A 153 -9.65 0.83 -10.25
C ALA A 153 -10.24 -0.46 -10.87
N CYS A 154 -9.37 -1.35 -11.40
CA CYS A 154 -9.67 -2.56 -12.20
C CYS A 154 -10.10 -3.78 -11.41
#